data_AF-A0A350BMG7-F1
#
_entry.id   AF-A0A350BMG7-F1
#
_cell.length_a   1.000
_cell.length_b   1.000
_cell.length_c   1.000
_cell.angle_alpha   90.00
_cell.angle_beta   90.00
_cell.angle_gamma   90.00
#
_symmetry.space_group_name_H-M   'P 1'
#
loop_
_entity.id
_entity.type
_entity.pdbx_description
1 polymer ?
#
loop_
_entity_poly.entity_id
_entity_poly.type
_entity_poly.pdbx_seq_one_letter_code
_entity_poly.pdbx_strand_id
1 'polypeptide(L)'
;MTFEAFDMQSHTGGTMGGNDVAIGARILVKKGKSVTTVLPVSVFNQGDVSSSTPALLENGTELRLMGMNVDMTTRVSTVILQATAPGAVQIASKETLVVEASVKPFISLVWLGTVICLAGVAVALIRRQRDLRAIEEPKPLPRKEVAARESIPA
;
A
#
# COMPACT_ATOMS: atom_id res chain seq x y z
N MET A 1 -5.42 18.49 13.04
CA MET A 1 -6.49 18.08 13.97
C MET A 1 -5.84 17.22 15.03
N THR A 2 -6.21 17.40 16.29
CA THR A 2 -5.60 16.66 17.42
C THR A 2 -6.73 16.07 18.26
N PHE A 3 -6.65 14.77 18.52
CA PHE A 3 -7.54 14.11 19.48
C PHE A 3 -7.03 14.39 20.90
N GLU A 4 -7.91 14.84 21.79
CA GLU A 4 -7.55 15.10 23.18
C GLU A 4 -8.00 13.97 24.11
N ALA A 5 -9.29 13.66 24.08
CA ALA A 5 -9.88 12.73 25.03
C ALA A 5 -11.24 12.20 24.54
N PHE A 6 -11.65 11.07 25.09
CA PHE A 6 -13.05 10.66 25.04
C PHE A 6 -13.86 11.43 26.07
N ASP A 7 -15.04 11.88 25.68
CA ASP A 7 -16.03 12.49 26.55
C ASP A 7 -17.15 11.46 26.75
N MET A 8 -17.05 10.69 27.83
CA MET A 8 -18.10 9.76 28.22
C MET A 8 -19.18 10.60 28.91
N GLN A 9 -20.19 11.03 28.14
CA GLN A 9 -21.34 11.71 28.72
C GLN A 9 -21.94 10.80 29.79
N SER A 10 -22.20 11.36 30.97
CA SER A 10 -22.56 10.57 32.15
C SER A 10 -23.72 9.63 31.83
N HIS A 11 -23.53 8.34 32.13
CA HIS A 11 -24.60 7.35 32.19
C HIS A 11 -25.57 7.75 33.32
N THR A 12 -26.38 8.77 33.09
CA THR A 12 -27.39 9.26 34.03
C THR A 12 -28.74 9.19 33.35
N GLY A 13 -29.36 8.02 33.50
CA GLY A 13 -30.81 7.80 33.59
C GLY A 13 -31.71 8.54 32.60
N GLY A 14 -32.17 7.81 31.58
CA GLY A 14 -33.37 8.20 30.84
C GLY A 14 -33.42 7.65 29.42
N THR A 15 -34.14 6.54 29.24
CA THR A 15 -34.79 6.17 27.95
C THR A 15 -33.93 5.56 26.83
N MET A 16 -32.74 5.01 27.12
CA MET A 16 -31.97 4.19 26.15
C MET A 16 -31.64 2.83 26.79
N GLY A 17 -31.75 1.75 26.02
CA GLY A 17 -31.68 0.39 26.53
C GLY A 17 -30.37 0.13 27.26
N GLY A 18 -30.38 -0.73 28.29
CA GLY A 18 -29.25 -0.93 29.22
C GLY A 18 -27.89 -1.35 28.63
N ASN A 19 -27.77 -1.44 27.30
CA ASN A 19 -26.55 -1.76 26.56
C ASN A 19 -26.04 -0.60 25.68
N ASP A 20 -26.72 0.56 25.68
CA ASP A 20 -26.35 1.72 24.88
C ASP A 20 -25.32 2.60 25.62
N VAL A 21 -24.15 2.78 25.01
CA VAL A 21 -23.05 3.61 25.55
C VAL A 21 -22.85 4.82 24.64
N ALA A 22 -23.11 6.02 25.14
CA ALA A 22 -22.85 7.27 24.42
C ALA A 22 -21.40 7.72 24.66
N ILE A 23 -20.64 7.86 23.58
CA ILE A 23 -19.23 8.26 23.63
C ILE A 23 -19.01 9.44 22.69
N GLY A 24 -18.53 10.54 23.24
CA GLY A 24 -18.03 11.70 22.51
C GLY A 24 -16.53 11.63 22.30
N ALA A 25 -16.04 12.26 21.25
CA ALA A 25 -14.60 12.47 21.03
C ALA A 25 -14.29 13.97 21.04
N ARG A 26 -13.42 14.44 21.93
CA ARG A 26 -12.96 15.83 21.96
C ARG A 26 -11.83 16.00 20.97
N ILE A 27 -12.10 16.76 19.91
CA ILE A 27 -11.16 16.97 18.81
C ILE A 27 -10.87 18.46 18.67
N LEU A 28 -9.59 18.82 18.75
CA LEU A 28 -9.08 20.14 18.43
C LEU A 28 -8.84 20.28 16.92
N VAL A 29 -9.55 21.20 16.29
CA VAL A 29 -9.35 21.56 14.89
C VAL A 29 -8.64 22.92 14.84
N LYS A 30 -7.37 22.92 14.40
CA LYS A 30 -6.61 24.16 14.19
C LYS A 30 -6.71 24.59 12.74
N LYS A 31 -7.21 25.81 12.50
CA LYS A 31 -7.26 26.46 11.18
C LYS A 31 -6.55 27.81 11.28
N GLY A 32 -5.29 27.87 10.82
CA GLY A 32 -4.45 29.06 10.95
C GLY A 32 -4.19 29.42 12.42
N LYS A 33 -4.71 30.57 12.89
CA LYS A 33 -4.61 31.05 14.27
C LYS A 33 -5.78 30.63 15.17
N SER A 34 -6.89 30.15 14.59
CA SER A 34 -8.08 29.76 15.34
C SER A 34 -8.02 28.28 15.70
N VAL A 35 -8.34 27.97 16.95
CA VAL A 35 -8.45 26.61 17.49
C VAL A 35 -9.90 26.42 17.90
N THR A 36 -10.61 25.52 17.22
CA THR A 36 -12.01 25.21 17.49
C THR A 36 -12.11 23.77 17.97
N THR A 37 -12.73 23.56 19.13
CA THR A 37 -12.98 22.23 19.69
C THR A 37 -14.33 21.73 19.21
N VAL A 38 -14.35 20.52 18.65
CA VAL A 38 -15.56 19.85 18.16
C VAL A 38 -15.77 18.55 18.90
N LEU A 39 -17.03 18.22 19.17
CA LEU A 39 -17.45 17.04 19.94
C LEU A 39 -18.50 16.23 19.18
N PRO A 40 -18.10 15.38 18.21
CA PRO A 40 -18.99 14.37 17.67
C PRO A 40 -19.34 13.33 18.75
N VAL A 41 -20.59 12.91 18.80
CA VAL A 41 -21.11 11.94 19.78
C VAL A 41 -21.74 10.76 19.05
N SER A 42 -21.34 9.54 19.41
CA SER A 42 -21.95 8.32 18.90
C SER A 42 -22.40 7.41 20.03
N VAL A 43 -23.56 6.78 19.84
CA VAL A 43 -24.13 5.75 20.72
C VAL A 43 -23.77 4.39 20.17
N PHE A 44 -23.14 3.57 20.99
CA PHE A 44 -22.74 2.20 20.66
C PHE A 44 -23.64 1.20 21.36
N ASN A 45 -24.09 0.16 20.64
CA ASN A 45 -24.79 -0.99 21.18
C ASN A 45 -24.01 -2.25 20.79
N GLN A 46 -23.58 -3.05 21.77
CA GLN A 46 -22.83 -4.30 21.53
C GLN A 46 -21.59 -4.17 20.63
N GLY A 47 -20.97 -2.98 20.59
CA GLY A 47 -19.78 -2.70 19.77
C GLY A 47 -20.07 -2.05 18.42
N ASP A 48 -21.32 -1.98 17.98
CA ASP A 48 -21.73 -1.31 16.75
C ASP A 48 -22.32 0.08 17.01
N VAL A 49 -22.14 1.01 16.06
CA VAL A 49 -22.72 2.37 16.15
C VAL A 49 -24.22 2.28 15.87
N SER A 50 -25.02 2.48 16.91
CA SER A 50 -26.49 2.50 16.85
C SER A 50 -27.02 3.85 16.35
N SER A 51 -26.43 4.96 16.80
CA SER A 51 -26.73 6.30 16.30
C SER A 51 -25.53 7.24 16.44
N SER A 52 -25.42 8.24 15.55
CA SER A 52 -24.32 9.21 15.60
C SER A 52 -24.86 10.62 15.35
N THR A 53 -24.50 11.54 16.24
CA THR A 53 -24.76 12.97 16.11
C THR A 53 -23.50 13.65 15.54
N PRO A 54 -23.55 14.14 14.29
CA PRO A 54 -22.38 14.76 13.67
C PRO A 54 -22.04 16.10 14.36
N ALA A 55 -20.74 16.37 14.49
CA ALA A 55 -20.27 17.71 14.82
C ALA A 55 -20.02 18.51 13.55
N LEU A 56 -20.69 19.67 13.43
CA LEU A 56 -20.50 20.58 12.30
C LEU A 56 -19.29 21.49 12.56
N LEU A 57 -18.37 21.55 11.60
CA LEU A 57 -17.27 22.51 11.61
C LEU A 57 -17.70 23.83 10.95
N GLU A 58 -16.97 24.91 11.23
CA GLU A 58 -17.21 26.24 10.65
C GLU A 58 -17.16 26.27 9.11
N ASN A 59 -16.53 25.27 8.47
CA ASN A 59 -16.49 25.12 7.02
C ASN A 59 -17.66 24.28 6.46
N GLY A 60 -18.66 23.96 7.30
CA GLY A 60 -19.80 23.11 6.97
C GLY A 60 -19.48 21.62 6.87
N THR A 61 -18.26 21.18 7.23
CA THR A 61 -17.92 19.75 7.26
C THR A 61 -18.57 19.06 8.46
N GLU A 62 -19.30 17.99 8.22
CA GLU A 62 -19.83 17.10 9.26
C GLU A 62 -18.76 16.09 9.66
N LEU A 63 -18.44 16.01 10.94
CA LEU A 63 -17.63 14.92 11.51
C LEU A 63 -18.54 13.93 12.21
N ARG A 64 -18.46 12.66 11.83
CA ARG A 64 -19.14 11.54 12.48
C ARG A 64 -18.11 10.59 13.07
N LEU A 65 -18.41 10.08 14.26
CA LEU A 65 -17.61 9.05 14.92
C LEU A 65 -18.16 7.68 14.49
N MET A 66 -17.41 6.96 13.67
CA MET A 66 -17.85 5.69 13.08
C MET A 66 -17.35 4.46 13.84
N GLY A 67 -16.32 4.62 14.66
CA GLY A 67 -15.80 3.52 15.45
C GLY A 67 -14.67 3.97 16.35
N MET A 68 -14.40 3.16 17.35
CA MET A 68 -13.22 3.29 18.18
C MET A 68 -12.67 1.91 18.50
N ASN A 69 -11.36 1.82 18.60
CA ASN A 69 -10.68 0.65 19.11
C ASN A 69 -9.79 1.11 20.27
N VAL A 70 -10.07 0.59 21.46
CA VAL A 70 -9.29 0.86 22.66
C VAL A 70 -8.49 -0.39 22.98
N ASP A 71 -7.22 -0.39 22.58
CA ASP A 71 -6.31 -1.47 22.93
C ASP A 71 -5.78 -1.25 24.35
N MET A 72 -6.28 -2.05 25.29
CA MET A 72 -5.89 -2.04 26.70
C MET A 72 -4.45 -2.54 26.92
N THR A 73 -3.90 -3.33 25.99
CA THR A 73 -2.56 -3.91 26.10
C THR A 73 -1.49 -2.92 25.66
N THR A 74 -1.72 -2.22 24.55
CA THR A 74 -0.77 -1.22 24.04
C THR A 74 -1.04 0.20 24.54
N ARG A 75 -2.17 0.44 25.22
CA ARG A 75 -2.68 1.77 25.61
C ARG A 75 -2.84 2.73 24.43
N VAL A 76 -2.95 2.19 23.22
CA VAL A 76 -3.20 2.97 22.01
C VAL A 76 -4.69 2.94 21.74
N SER A 77 -5.31 4.13 21.70
CA SER A 77 -6.71 4.28 21.29
C SER A 77 -6.77 4.79 19.85
N THR A 78 -7.42 4.04 18.98
CA THR A 78 -7.67 4.43 17.59
C THR A 78 -9.12 4.88 17.46
N VAL A 79 -9.34 6.00 16.77
CA VAL A 79 -10.68 6.55 16.51
C VAL A 79 -10.88 6.66 15.02
N ILE A 80 -12.01 6.14 14.52
CA ILE A 80 -12.40 6.21 13.12
C ILE A 80 -13.41 7.34 12.96
N LEU A 81 -13.00 8.39 12.27
CA LEU A 81 -13.83 9.56 11.99
C LEU A 81 -14.16 9.60 10.49
N GLN A 82 -15.42 9.86 10.18
CA GLN A 82 -15.86 10.18 8.83
C GLN A 82 -16.09 11.70 8.75
N ALA A 83 -15.40 12.35 7.80
CA ALA A 83 -15.59 13.76 7.51
C ALA A 83 -16.33 13.92 6.18
N THR A 84 -17.50 14.54 6.21
CA THR A 84 -18.31 14.82 5.02
C THR A 84 -18.34 16.32 4.78
N ALA A 85 -17.68 16.80 3.72
CA ALA A 85 -17.69 18.21 3.35
C ALA A 85 -19.01 18.59 2.64
N PRO A 86 -19.45 19.85 2.71
CA PRO A 86 -20.59 20.32 1.91
C PRO A 86 -20.28 20.15 0.42
N GLY A 87 -21.15 19.43 -0.31
CA GLY A 87 -20.93 19.11 -1.73
C GLY A 87 -20.14 17.83 -1.99
N ALA A 88 -19.73 17.09 -0.95
CA ALA A 88 -19.21 15.74 -1.12
C ALA A 88 -20.36 14.81 -1.55
N VAL A 89 -20.37 14.45 -2.84
CA VAL A 89 -21.23 13.39 -3.36
C VAL A 89 -20.91 12.13 -2.57
N GLN A 90 -21.88 11.60 -1.83
CA GLN A 90 -21.80 10.26 -1.26
C GLN A 90 -21.69 9.29 -2.44
N ILE A 91 -20.46 8.93 -2.81
CA ILE A 91 -20.21 7.89 -3.80
C ILE A 91 -20.71 6.61 -3.14
N ALA A 92 -21.95 6.26 -3.45
CA ALA A 92 -22.60 5.04 -3.01
C ALA A 92 -21.62 3.89 -3.21
N SER A 93 -21.23 3.28 -2.08
CA SER A 93 -20.45 2.05 -1.95
C SER A 93 -19.71 1.66 -3.22
N LYS A 94 -18.67 2.42 -3.59
CA LYS A 94 -17.71 1.93 -4.57
C LYS A 94 -17.10 0.70 -3.92
N GLU A 95 -17.38 -0.48 -4.47
CA GLU A 95 -16.75 -1.74 -4.10
C GLU A 95 -15.27 -1.46 -3.87
N THR A 96 -14.90 -1.35 -2.59
CA THR A 96 -13.55 -0.98 -2.21
C THR A 96 -12.80 -2.28 -2.25
N LEU A 97 -12.27 -2.61 -3.43
CA LEU A 97 -11.29 -3.67 -3.57
C LEU A 97 -10.05 -3.18 -2.82
N VAL A 98 -9.95 -3.55 -1.54
CA VAL A 98 -8.76 -3.35 -0.72
C VAL A 98 -7.69 -4.28 -1.30
N VAL A 99 -6.98 -3.79 -2.31
CA VAL A 99 -5.78 -4.47 -2.81
C VAL A 99 -4.68 -4.12 -1.83
N GLU A 100 -4.43 -5.01 -0.88
CA GLU A 100 -3.21 -4.99 -0.09
C GLU A 100 -2.02 -5.26 -1.02
N ALA A 101 -1.54 -4.22 -1.71
CA ALA A 101 -0.29 -4.26 -2.43
C ALA A 101 0.84 -4.20 -1.40
N SER A 102 1.14 -5.34 -0.78
CA SER A 102 2.31 -5.48 0.09
C SER A 102 3.55 -5.41 -0.79
N VAL A 103 4.13 -4.21 -0.91
CA VAL A 103 5.43 -4.01 -1.56
C VAL A 103 6.47 -4.60 -0.62
N LYS A 104 6.74 -5.90 -0.76
CA LYS A 104 7.76 -6.58 0.03
C LYS A 104 9.10 -5.90 -0.28
N PRO A 105 9.73 -5.24 0.71
CA PRO A 105 11.10 -4.79 0.54
C PRO A 105 11.91 -6.03 0.12
N PHE A 106 12.87 -5.88 -0.78
CA PHE A 106 13.69 -6.94 -1.41
C PHE A 106 13.18 -7.59 -2.72
N ILE A 107 12.04 -7.20 -3.31
CA ILE A 107 11.69 -7.70 -4.66
C ILE A 107 12.70 -7.26 -5.74
N SER A 108 13.37 -6.12 -5.52
CA SER A 108 14.46 -5.63 -6.38
C SER A 108 15.66 -6.59 -6.44
N LEU A 109 15.92 -7.37 -5.38
CA LEU A 109 16.97 -8.38 -5.36
C LEU A 109 16.67 -9.53 -6.31
N VAL A 110 15.39 -9.94 -6.40
CA VAL A 110 14.96 -10.99 -7.32
C VAL A 110 15.17 -10.52 -8.76
N TRP A 111 14.72 -9.31 -9.09
CA TRP A 111 14.92 -8.73 -10.41
C TRP A 111 16.39 -8.57 -10.78
N LEU A 112 17.24 -8.13 -9.84
CA LEU A 112 18.68 -8.04 -10.05
C LEU A 112 19.28 -9.43 -10.37
N GLY A 113 18.91 -10.45 -9.60
CA GLY A 113 19.33 -11.83 -9.86
C GLY A 113 18.86 -12.34 -11.23
N THR A 114 17.61 -12.06 -11.60
CA THR A 114 17.07 -12.41 -12.92
C THR A 114 17.87 -11.77 -14.05
N VAL A 115 18.21 -10.48 -13.94
CA VAL A 115 19.00 -9.77 -14.95
C VAL A 115 20.41 -10.36 -15.09
N ILE A 116 21.07 -10.68 -13.97
CA ILE A 116 22.41 -11.29 -13.97
C ILE A 116 22.38 -12.67 -14.62
N CYS A 117 21.40 -13.52 -14.27
CA CYS A 117 21.22 -14.83 -14.90
C CYS A 117 20.99 -14.71 -16.40
N LEU A 118 20.12 -13.78 -16.82
CA LEU A 118 19.83 -13.55 -18.23
C LEU A 118 21.08 -13.10 -19.01
N ALA A 119 21.87 -12.20 -18.42
CA ALA A 119 23.13 -11.76 -18.99
C ALA A 119 24.15 -12.92 -19.11
N GLY A 120 24.25 -13.77 -18.08
CA GLY A 120 25.11 -14.95 -18.11
C GLY A 120 24.74 -15.94 -19.22
N VAL A 121 23.44 -16.21 -19.38
CA VAL A 121 22.93 -17.06 -20.47
C VAL A 121 23.21 -16.41 -21.84
N ALA A 122 22.98 -15.11 -21.98
CA ALA A 122 23.26 -14.40 -23.23
C ALA A 122 24.74 -14.49 -23.61
N VAL A 123 25.66 -14.26 -22.66
CA VAL A 123 27.11 -14.40 -22.88
C VAL A 123 27.48 -15.83 -23.27
N ALA A 124 26.91 -16.83 -22.60
CA ALA A 124 27.16 -18.24 -22.91
C ALA A 124 26.70 -18.60 -24.32
N LEU A 125 25.54 -18.11 -24.76
CA LEU A 125 25.02 -18.32 -26.11
C LEU A 125 25.90 -17.66 -27.18
N ILE A 126 26.33 -16.41 -26.95
CA ILE A 126 27.20 -15.69 -27.89
C ILE A 126 28.55 -16.40 -28.03
N ARG A 127 29.15 -16.83 -26.90
CA ARG A 127 30.42 -17.56 -26.93
C ARG A 127 30.28 -18.87 -27.70
N ARG A 128 29.22 -19.63 -27.40
CA ARG A 128 28.92 -20.89 -28.08
C ARG A 128 28.74 -20.70 -29.59
N GLN A 129 28.07 -19.64 -30.03
CA GLN A 129 27.91 -19.37 -31.47
C GLN A 129 29.23 -19.00 -32.17
N ARG A 130 30.15 -18.31 -31.49
CA ARG A 130 31.48 -18.01 -32.02
C ARG A 130 32.32 -19.27 -32.16
N ASP A 131 32.29 -20.14 -31.14
CA ASP A 131 33.03 -21.40 -31.15
C ASP A 131 32.53 -22.30 -32.30
N LEU A 132 31.22 -22.39 -32.53
CA LEU A 132 30.65 -23.15 -33.65
C LEU A 132 31.05 -22.57 -35.02
N ARG A 133 31.04 -21.24 -35.19
CA ARG A 133 31.47 -20.58 -36.44
C ARG A 133 32.96 -20.77 -36.73
N ALA A 134 33.80 -20.77 -35.70
CA ALA A 134 35.25 -20.95 -35.84
C ALA A 134 35.64 -22.38 -36.28
N ILE A 135 34.81 -23.37 -35.98
CA ILE A 135 35.01 -24.77 -36.41
C ILE A 135 34.63 -24.95 -37.90
N GLU A 136 33.76 -24.09 -38.42
CA GLU A 136 33.20 -24.19 -39.78
C GLU A 136 34.08 -23.56 -40.87
N GLU A 137 35.14 -22.81 -40.52
CA GLU A 137 36.13 -22.33 -41.48
C GLU A 137 37.27 -23.35 -41.68
N PRO A 138 37.25 -24.18 -42.75
CA PRO A 138 38.40 -25.00 -43.08
C PRO A 138 39.52 -24.08 -43.52
N LYS A 139 40.57 -23.96 -42.69
CA LYS A 139 41.80 -23.26 -43.03
C LYS A 139 42.30 -23.76 -44.40
N PRO A 140 42.31 -22.94 -45.46
CA PRO A 140 42.77 -23.39 -46.76
C PRO A 140 44.25 -23.77 -46.63
N LEU A 141 44.59 -24.99 -47.07
CA LEU A 141 45.95 -25.50 -47.00
C LEU A 141 46.90 -24.52 -47.69
N PRO A 142 48.08 -24.23 -47.10
CA PRO A 142 49.04 -23.34 -47.71
C PRO A 142 49.41 -23.87 -49.10
N ARG A 143 49.24 -23.02 -50.12
CA ARG A 143 49.48 -23.30 -51.55
C ARG A 143 50.81 -24.03 -51.84
N LYS A 144 51.79 -23.91 -50.96
CA LYS A 144 53.09 -24.57 -51.04
C LYS A 144 53.01 -26.10 -50.88
N GLU A 145 52.08 -26.63 -50.07
CA GLU A 145 51.90 -28.07 -49.89
C GLU A 145 51.19 -28.74 -51.07
N VAL A 146 50.30 -27.99 -51.74
CA VAL A 146 49.60 -28.46 -52.94
C VAL A 146 50.58 -28.56 -54.12
N ALA A 147 51.42 -27.54 -54.30
CA ALA A 147 52.44 -27.53 -55.36
C ALA A 147 53.53 -28.61 -55.16
N ALA A 148 53.91 -28.93 -53.92
CA ALA A 148 54.90 -29.96 -53.62
C ALA A 148 54.40 -31.39 -53.88
N ARG A 149 53.07 -31.62 -53.85
CA ARG A 149 52.47 -32.91 -54.22
C ARG A 149 52.32 -33.11 -55.72
N GLU A 150 52.25 -32.02 -56.48
CA GLU A 150 52.07 -32.05 -57.93
C GLU A 150 53.40 -32.22 -58.68
N SER A 151 54.55 -31.95 -58.03
CA SER A 151 55.88 -32.06 -58.62
C SER A 151 56.58 -33.41 -58.42
N ILE A 152 55.87 -34.45 -57.98
CA ILE A 152 56.41 -35.81 -57.88
C ILE A 152 55.97 -36.57 -59.14
N PRO A 153 56.80 -36.68 -60.18
CA PRO A 153 56.49 -37.56 -61.32
C PRO A 153 56.44 -39.02 -60.85
N ALA A 154 55.51 -39.77 -61.44
CA ALA A 154 55.25 -41.19 -61.18
C ALA A 154 56.45 -42.10 -61.52
#